data_AF-A0AAU7E695-F1
#
_entry.id   AF-A0AAU7E695-F1
#
_cell.length_a   1.000
_cell.length_b   1.000
_cell.length_c   1.000
_cell.angle_alpha   90.00
_cell.angle_beta   90.00
_cell.angle_gamma   90.00
#
_symmetry.space_group_name_H-M   'P 1'
#
loop_
_entity.id
_entity.type
_entity.pdbx_description
1 polymer ?
#
loop_
_entity_poly.entity_id
_entity_poly.type
_entity_poly.pdbx_seq_one_letter_code
_entity_poly.pdbx_strand_id
1 'polypeptide(L)'
;MLSSWYYDITINYNPQKTRFRKQHRGRMKGISCRGNRICFGRYAIKALEPAWITARQIEAGRRSISRYTRRGGKLWVRIFPDKPVTLRPKETRMGTSKGAPEYWVSVIKPGRILYEMSGVSETVAKTALKIATYKLPIKTKFIISISR
;
A
#
# COMPACT_ATOMS: atom_id res chain seq x y z
N MET A 1 21.18 3.29 27.73
CA MET A 1 19.96 2.60 27.24
C MET A 1 19.65 3.05 25.79
N LEU A 2 20.44 2.57 24.82
CA LEU A 2 20.27 2.87 23.40
C LEU A 2 19.79 1.61 22.66
N SER A 3 18.54 1.21 22.89
CA SER A 3 17.96 0.01 22.25
C SER A 3 16.60 0.33 21.60
N SER A 4 16.57 1.33 20.71
CA SER A 4 15.38 1.55 19.85
C SER A 4 15.66 2.31 18.54
N TRP A 5 16.91 2.37 18.05
CA TRP A 5 17.26 3.25 16.93
C TRP A 5 17.84 2.58 15.67
N TYR A 6 17.74 1.25 15.53
CA TYR A 6 18.32 0.56 14.35
C TYR A 6 17.35 -0.30 13.52
N TYR A 7 16.06 -0.42 13.89
CA TYR A 7 15.15 -1.37 13.20
C TYR A 7 13.74 -0.86 12.92
N ASP A 8 13.50 0.45 12.96
CA ASP A 8 12.36 1.06 12.27
C ASP A 8 12.87 1.70 10.99
N ILE A 9 13.11 0.87 9.96
CA ILE A 9 13.20 1.34 8.58
C ILE A 9 11.83 1.94 8.26
N THR A 10 11.67 3.22 8.57
CA THR A 10 10.52 4.01 8.13
C THR A 10 10.68 4.10 6.62
N ILE A 11 10.02 3.21 5.89
CA ILE A 11 9.99 3.30 4.44
C ILE A 11 9.39 4.66 4.11
N ASN A 12 10.17 5.50 3.45
CA ASN A 12 9.68 6.81 3.04
C ASN A 12 8.69 6.61 1.88
N TYR A 13 7.40 6.65 2.18
CA TYR A 13 6.31 6.58 1.19
C TYR A 13 6.01 7.94 0.56
N ASN A 14 7.00 8.81 0.43
CA ASN A 14 6.91 10.08 -0.28
C ASN A 14 7.91 10.06 -1.45
N PRO A 15 7.49 10.33 -2.70
CA PRO A 15 8.43 10.42 -3.80
C PRO A 15 9.39 11.61 -3.61
N GLN A 16 10.69 11.34 -3.68
CA GLN A 16 11.72 12.36 -3.46
C GLN A 16 11.77 13.41 -4.56
N LYS A 17 11.53 13.00 -5.82
CA LYS A 17 11.54 13.88 -6.99
C LYS A 17 10.34 13.54 -7.86
N THR A 18 9.64 14.56 -8.33
CA THR A 18 8.57 14.41 -9.32
C THR A 18 8.74 15.44 -10.43
N ARG A 19 8.56 15.02 -11.68
CA ARG A 19 8.63 15.92 -12.85
C ARG A 19 7.51 16.96 -12.81
N PHE A 20 6.33 16.58 -12.33
CA PHE A 20 5.16 17.44 -12.26
C PHE A 20 4.57 17.44 -10.86
N ARG A 21 4.38 18.64 -10.29
CA ARG A 21 3.83 18.81 -8.93
C ARG A 21 2.34 18.46 -8.83
N LYS A 22 1.55 18.64 -9.90
CA LYS A 22 0.08 18.46 -9.88
C LYS A 22 -0.36 17.53 -11.01
N GLN A 23 -1.15 16.51 -10.71
CA GLN A 23 -1.66 15.54 -11.69
C GLN A 23 -3.19 15.47 -11.72
N HIS A 24 -3.79 15.19 -12.88
CA HIS A 24 -5.24 14.98 -12.97
C HIS A 24 -5.68 13.74 -12.17
N ARG A 25 -6.90 13.76 -11.62
CA ARG A 25 -7.44 12.65 -10.81
C ARG A 25 -7.54 11.34 -11.61
N GLY A 26 -7.81 11.42 -12.92
CA GLY A 26 -7.91 10.24 -13.79
C GLY A 26 -9.09 9.34 -13.46
N ARG A 27 -9.08 8.11 -13.97
CA ARG A 27 -10.15 7.11 -13.78
C ARG A 27 -9.55 5.78 -13.29
N MET A 28 -10.30 5.01 -12.51
CA MET A 28 -9.87 3.71 -11.96
C MET A 28 -10.48 2.50 -12.69
N LYS A 29 -10.91 2.66 -13.95
CA LYS A 29 -11.56 1.59 -14.71
C LYS A 29 -10.59 0.45 -15.06
N GLY A 30 -11.15 -0.75 -15.17
CA GLY A 30 -10.47 -1.98 -15.65
C GLY A 30 -9.73 -2.76 -14.57
N ILE A 31 -9.12 -3.88 -14.98
CA ILE A 31 -8.34 -4.78 -14.14
C ILE A 31 -6.84 -4.50 -14.20
N SER A 32 -6.11 -4.91 -13.16
CA SER A 32 -4.66 -4.80 -13.13
C SER A 32 -4.01 -5.85 -14.02
N CYS A 33 -3.40 -5.42 -15.13
CA CYS A 33 -2.62 -6.31 -16.00
C CYS A 33 -1.21 -6.56 -15.45
N ARG A 34 -0.65 -5.60 -14.70
CA ARG A 34 0.69 -5.67 -14.10
C ARG A 34 0.61 -5.86 -12.60
N GLY A 35 1.63 -6.51 -12.02
CA GLY A 35 1.75 -6.70 -10.57
C GLY A 35 0.58 -7.47 -9.95
N ASN A 36 0.00 -8.39 -10.72
CA ASN A 36 -1.13 -9.25 -10.35
C ASN A 36 -0.70 -10.70 -10.01
N ARG A 37 0.59 -11.01 -10.14
CA ARG A 37 1.24 -12.29 -9.78
C ARG A 37 2.27 -12.07 -8.68
N ILE A 38 2.40 -13.05 -7.79
CA ILE A 38 3.37 -13.04 -6.69
C ILE A 38 4.77 -13.16 -7.33
N CYS A 39 5.74 -12.34 -6.90
CA CYS A 39 7.11 -12.42 -7.46
C CYS A 39 8.18 -12.73 -6.41
N PHE A 40 7.97 -12.36 -5.15
CA PHE A 40 8.99 -12.47 -4.10
C PHE A 40 8.55 -13.39 -2.97
N GLY A 41 7.31 -13.22 -2.49
CA GLY A 41 6.79 -13.97 -1.36
C GLY A 41 6.22 -15.35 -1.72
N ARG A 42 5.82 -16.09 -0.68
CA ARG A 42 4.98 -17.30 -0.83
C ARG A 42 3.50 -16.98 -0.61
N TYR A 43 3.19 -15.96 0.18
CA TYR A 43 1.84 -15.54 0.51
C TYR A 43 1.63 -14.09 0.11
N ALA A 44 0.42 -13.72 -0.30
CA ALA A 44 0.13 -12.33 -0.65
C ALA A 44 -1.33 -11.97 -0.44
N ILE A 45 -1.62 -10.65 -0.45
CA ILE A 45 -2.98 -10.14 -0.58
C ILE A 45 -3.19 -9.44 -1.92
N LYS A 46 -4.29 -9.78 -2.57
CA LYS A 46 -4.74 -9.26 -3.86
C LYS A 46 -5.95 -8.36 -3.66
N ALA A 47 -5.96 -7.18 -4.26
CA ALA A 47 -7.11 -6.29 -4.26
C ALA A 47 -8.26 -6.87 -5.09
N LEU A 48 -9.49 -6.77 -4.60
CA LEU A 48 -10.71 -7.13 -5.35
C LEU A 48 -11.42 -5.90 -5.91
N GLU A 49 -11.27 -4.76 -5.25
CA GLU A 49 -11.94 -3.51 -5.58
C GLU A 49 -10.92 -2.41 -5.96
N PRO A 50 -11.30 -1.45 -6.83
CA PRO A 50 -10.47 -0.30 -7.12
C PRO A 50 -10.51 0.72 -5.96
N ALA A 51 -9.35 1.30 -5.61
CA ALA A 51 -9.31 2.43 -4.68
C ALA A 51 -8.01 3.25 -4.80
N TRP A 52 -8.04 4.45 -4.22
CA TRP A 52 -6.83 5.18 -3.87
C TRP A 52 -6.41 4.79 -2.48
N ILE A 53 -5.21 4.23 -2.37
CA ILE A 53 -4.62 3.87 -1.08
C ILE A 53 -3.57 4.92 -0.72
N THR A 54 -3.75 5.57 0.42
CA THR A 54 -2.85 6.60 0.93
C THR A 54 -1.56 5.99 1.48
N ALA A 55 -0.48 6.77 1.47
CA ALA A 55 0.78 6.38 2.12
C ALA A 55 0.60 5.90 3.58
N ARG A 56 -0.28 6.58 4.33
CA ARG A 56 -0.59 6.24 5.74
C ARG A 56 -1.26 4.87 5.88
N GLN A 57 -2.17 4.53 4.99
CA GLN A 57 -2.84 3.22 4.98
C GLN A 57 -1.87 2.09 4.61
N ILE A 58 -0.96 2.35 3.67
CA ILE A 58 0.10 1.40 3.31
C ILE A 58 0.98 1.11 4.53
N GLU A 59 1.43 2.16 5.21
CA GLU A 59 2.28 1.99 6.38
C GLU A 59 1.55 1.37 7.57
N ALA A 60 0.28 1.72 7.80
CA ALA A 60 -0.56 1.08 8.82
C ALA A 60 -0.70 -0.43 8.58
N GLY A 61 -0.87 -0.85 7.32
CA GLY A 61 -0.89 -2.27 6.93
C GLY A 61 0.44 -2.95 7.21
N ARG A 62 1.55 -2.39 6.72
CA ARG A 62 2.91 -2.93 6.94
C ARG A 62 3.23 -3.09 8.42
N ARG A 63 2.98 -2.04 9.22
CA ARG A 63 3.25 -2.03 10.66
C ARG A 63 2.42 -3.07 11.40
N SER A 64 1.16 -3.27 10.99
CA SER A 64 0.29 -4.29 11.59
C SER A 64 0.81 -5.72 11.32
N ILE A 65 1.26 -6.00 10.10
CA ILE A 65 1.86 -7.29 9.74
C ILE A 65 3.13 -7.54 10.54
N SER A 66 4.05 -6.57 10.54
CA SER A 66 5.34 -6.70 11.22
C SER A 66 5.20 -6.87 12.75
N ARG A 67 4.20 -6.21 13.36
CA ARG A 67 3.87 -6.41 14.78
C ARG A 67 3.38 -7.82 15.06
N TYR A 68 2.48 -8.35 14.22
CA TYR A 68 1.93 -9.69 14.42
C TYR A 68 3.00 -10.77 14.25
N THR A 69 3.88 -10.64 13.25
CA THR A 69 4.97 -11.61 13.03
C THR A 69 6.15 -11.42 13.99
N ARG A 70 6.09 -10.46 14.92
CA ARG A 70 7.19 -10.10 15.84
C ARG A 70 8.51 -9.84 15.10
N ARG A 71 8.41 -9.16 13.94
CA ARG A 71 9.53 -8.93 13.00
C ARG A 71 10.16 -10.20 12.41
N GLY A 72 9.49 -11.35 12.53
CA GLY A 72 9.83 -12.58 11.82
C GLY A 72 9.34 -12.57 10.36
N GLY A 73 10.09 -13.27 9.50
CA GLY A 73 9.81 -13.37 8.08
C GLY A 73 10.22 -12.14 7.25
N LYS A 74 10.05 -12.26 5.93
CA LYS A 74 10.29 -11.18 4.98
C LYS A 74 8.95 -10.65 4.46
N LEU A 75 8.77 -9.33 4.50
CA LEU A 75 7.58 -8.63 4.02
C LEU A 75 7.96 -7.68 2.89
N TRP A 76 7.24 -7.77 1.77
CA TRP A 76 7.36 -6.85 0.65
C TRP A 76 6.08 -6.04 0.49
N VAL A 77 6.24 -4.73 0.35
CA VAL A 77 5.16 -3.82 -0.05
C VAL A 77 5.25 -3.64 -1.56
N ARG A 78 4.24 -4.11 -2.30
CA ARG A 78 4.24 -4.13 -3.78
C ARG A 78 3.69 -2.85 -4.41
N ILE A 79 3.19 -1.93 -3.60
CA ILE A 79 2.56 -0.68 -4.02
C ILE A 79 3.33 0.50 -3.46
N PHE A 80 3.40 1.57 -4.25
CA PHE A 80 4.06 2.81 -3.86
C PHE A 80 3.12 3.97 -4.18
N PRO A 81 2.97 4.96 -3.29
CA PRO A 81 2.13 6.12 -3.52
C PRO A 81 2.90 7.17 -4.35
N ASP A 82 2.69 7.13 -5.66
CA ASP A 82 3.35 7.96 -6.66
C ASP A 82 2.48 9.14 -7.13
N LYS A 83 1.17 9.12 -6.83
CA LYS A 83 0.22 10.10 -7.32
C LYS A 83 -0.08 11.19 -6.27
N PRO A 84 0.18 12.48 -6.56
CA PRO A 84 -0.15 13.56 -5.65
C PRO A 84 -1.65 13.88 -5.70
N VAL A 85 -2.27 13.98 -4.52
CA VAL A 85 -3.63 14.47 -4.36
C VAL A 85 -3.59 15.90 -3.87
N THR A 86 -4.24 16.78 -4.62
CA THR A 86 -4.36 18.20 -4.30
C THR A 86 -5.68 18.49 -3.60
N LEU A 87 -5.62 19.31 -2.57
CA LEU A 87 -6.78 19.78 -1.83
C LEU A 87 -6.77 21.31 -1.75
N ARG A 88 -7.96 21.88 -1.65
CA ARG A 88 -8.15 23.30 -1.34
C ARG A 88 -8.64 23.41 0.11
N PRO A 89 -8.29 24.49 0.82
CA PRO A 89 -8.86 24.76 2.14
C PRO A 89 -10.38 24.82 2.04
N LYS A 90 -11.07 24.27 3.05
CA LYS A 90 -12.54 24.17 3.07
C LYS A 90 -13.24 25.53 3.06
N GLU A 91 -12.55 26.58 3.51
CA GLU A 91 -13.05 27.96 3.62
C GLU A 91 -13.06 28.70 2.28
N THR A 92 -12.39 28.17 1.25
CA THR A 92 -12.23 28.86 -0.04
C THR A 92 -13.35 28.52 -1.03
N ARG A 93 -13.79 29.52 -1.80
CA ARG A 93 -14.78 29.34 -2.88
C ARG A 93 -14.20 28.58 -4.08
N MET A 94 -15.09 28.08 -4.94
CA MET A 94 -14.70 27.51 -6.23
C MET A 94 -14.10 28.58 -7.16
N GLY A 95 -13.27 28.17 -8.13
CA GLY A 95 -12.47 29.10 -8.95
C GLY A 95 -11.02 29.25 -8.45
N THR A 96 -10.17 30.01 -9.13
CA THR A 96 -8.78 30.30 -8.72
C THR A 96 -7.84 29.07 -8.65
N SER A 97 -7.63 28.42 -9.81
CA SER A 97 -6.56 27.42 -10.03
C SER A 97 -6.58 26.17 -9.13
N LYS A 98 -5.65 25.23 -9.34
CA LYS A 98 -5.63 23.97 -8.58
C LYS A 98 -4.95 24.14 -7.22
N GLY A 99 -5.49 23.51 -6.17
CA GLY A 99 -4.92 23.53 -4.82
C GLY A 99 -3.52 22.92 -4.70
N ALA A 100 -2.93 23.01 -3.51
CA ALA A 100 -1.61 22.45 -3.20
C ALA A 100 -1.68 20.92 -3.04
N PRO A 101 -0.63 20.15 -3.43
CA PRO A 101 -0.52 18.73 -3.10
C PRO A 101 -0.43 18.53 -1.58
N GLU A 102 -1.29 17.70 -1.01
CA GLU A 102 -1.34 17.46 0.45
C GLU A 102 -0.82 16.07 0.82
N TYR A 103 -1.21 15.05 0.06
CA TYR A 103 -0.75 13.68 0.29
C TYR A 103 -0.62 12.89 -1.00
N TRP A 104 0.03 11.73 -0.89
CA TRP A 104 0.27 10.82 -2.00
C TRP A 104 -0.59 9.57 -1.87
N VAL A 105 -1.06 9.10 -3.02
CA VAL A 105 -1.86 7.89 -3.14
C VAL A 105 -1.27 6.96 -4.18
N SER A 106 -1.51 5.67 -3.99
CA SER A 106 -1.33 4.65 -5.01
C SER A 106 -2.68 4.33 -5.63
N VAL A 107 -2.77 4.36 -6.95
CA VAL A 107 -4.00 4.00 -7.67
C VAL A 107 -4.05 2.48 -7.82
N ILE A 108 -4.96 1.84 -7.10
CA ILE A 108 -5.11 0.39 -7.11
C ILE A 108 -6.29 0.00 -8.00
N LYS A 109 -6.03 -0.99 -8.86
CA LYS A 109 -7.05 -1.66 -9.66
C LYS A 109 -7.29 -3.08 -9.15
N PRO A 110 -8.49 -3.65 -9.36
CA PRO A 110 -8.78 -5.04 -9.07
C PRO A 110 -7.70 -5.96 -9.64
N GLY A 111 -7.24 -6.88 -8.79
CA GLY A 111 -6.26 -7.89 -9.11
C GLY A 111 -4.81 -7.51 -8.84
N ARG A 112 -4.52 -6.28 -8.41
CA ARG A 112 -3.17 -5.88 -7.98
C ARG A 112 -2.79 -6.53 -6.65
N ILE A 113 -1.56 -7.00 -6.53
CA ILE A 113 -1.00 -7.48 -5.26
C ILE A 113 -0.46 -6.30 -4.46
N LEU A 114 -0.79 -6.26 -3.16
CA LEU A 114 -0.47 -5.15 -2.27
C LEU A 114 0.70 -5.48 -1.33
N TYR A 115 0.64 -6.63 -0.66
CA TYR A 115 1.71 -7.15 0.19
C TYR A 115 2.04 -8.57 -0.18
N GLU A 116 3.31 -8.92 -0.04
CA GLU A 116 3.81 -10.30 -0.12
C GLU A 116 4.60 -10.64 1.14
N MET A 117 4.58 -11.90 1.53
CA MET A 117 5.27 -12.37 2.72
C MET A 117 5.89 -13.76 2.51
N SER A 118 7.02 -14.01 3.16
CA SER A 118 7.74 -15.29 3.15
C SER A 118 8.45 -15.54 4.48
N GLY A 119 8.91 -16.76 4.72
CA GLY A 119 9.65 -17.14 5.93
C GLY A 119 8.79 -17.29 7.19
N VAL A 120 7.50 -17.59 7.03
CA VAL A 120 6.56 -17.90 8.12
C VAL A 120 5.61 -19.04 7.71
N SER A 121 4.97 -19.67 8.69
CA SER A 121 3.92 -20.67 8.45
C SER A 121 2.67 -20.04 7.81
N GLU A 122 1.89 -20.85 7.11
CA GLU A 122 0.66 -20.39 6.45
C GLU A 122 -0.35 -19.82 7.44
N THR A 123 -0.50 -20.43 8.62
CA THR A 123 -1.44 -20.01 9.67
C THR A 123 -1.12 -18.61 10.18
N VAL A 124 0.16 -18.35 10.46
CA VAL A 124 0.67 -17.04 10.84
C VAL A 124 0.50 -16.06 9.70
N ALA A 125 0.81 -16.46 8.46
CA ALA A 125 0.71 -15.58 7.31
C ALA A 125 -0.71 -15.13 7.00
N LYS A 126 -1.65 -16.07 7.02
CA LYS A 126 -3.07 -15.83 6.79
C LYS A 126 -3.61 -14.85 7.82
N THR A 127 -3.25 -15.01 9.09
CA THR A 127 -3.72 -14.13 10.17
C THR A 127 -3.07 -12.74 10.09
N ALA A 128 -1.75 -12.66 9.88
CA ALA A 128 -1.03 -11.40 9.74
C ALA A 128 -1.59 -10.56 8.58
N LEU A 129 -1.77 -11.19 7.42
CA LEU A 129 -2.29 -10.53 6.24
C LEU A 129 -3.79 -10.19 6.38
N LYS A 130 -4.58 -11.01 7.09
CA LYS A 130 -5.97 -10.67 7.46
C LYS A 130 -6.03 -9.42 8.32
N ILE A 131 -5.13 -9.25 9.30
CA ILE A 131 -5.09 -8.03 10.12
C ILE A 131 -4.82 -6.79 9.26
N ALA A 132 -3.97 -6.91 8.24
CA ALA A 132 -3.67 -5.82 7.32
C ALA A 132 -4.88 -5.38 6.50
N THR A 133 -5.81 -6.29 6.17
CA THR A 133 -7.00 -5.95 5.37
C THR A 133 -7.90 -4.95 6.08
N TYR A 134 -8.02 -5.04 7.41
CA TYR A 134 -8.78 -4.07 8.21
C TYR A 134 -8.19 -2.65 8.21
N LYS A 135 -6.95 -2.47 7.72
CA LYS A 135 -6.31 -1.15 7.56
C LYS A 135 -6.49 -0.58 6.15
N LEU A 136 -7.05 -1.35 5.22
CA LEU A 136 -7.23 -0.95 3.83
C LEU A 136 -8.72 -0.65 3.55
N PRO A 137 -9.02 0.35 2.70
CA PRO A 137 -10.39 0.72 2.39
C PRO A 137 -11.02 -0.15 1.29
N ILE A 138 -10.55 -1.40 1.10
CA ILE A 138 -10.98 -2.28 0.00
C ILE A 138 -11.06 -3.74 0.42
N LYS A 139 -11.93 -4.50 -0.25
CA LYS A 139 -11.91 -5.96 -0.16
C LYS A 139 -10.65 -6.53 -0.80
N THR A 140 -10.09 -7.53 -0.13
CA THR A 140 -8.86 -8.20 -0.56
C THR A 140 -9.02 -9.71 -0.42
N LYS A 141 -8.23 -10.46 -1.19
CA LYS A 141 -8.19 -11.92 -1.18
C LYS A 141 -6.77 -12.38 -0.84
N PHE A 142 -6.65 -13.31 0.09
CA PHE A 142 -5.40 -14.00 0.37
C PHE A 142 -5.09 -14.99 -0.77
N ILE A 143 -3.85 -15.01 -1.22
CA ILE A 143 -3.37 -15.91 -2.26
C ILE A 143 -2.06 -16.56 -1.82
N ILE A 144 -1.88 -17.81 -2.24
CA ILE A 144 -0.67 -18.60 -2.00
C ILE A 144 0.00 -18.81 -3.35
N SER A 145 1.32 -18.71 -3.39
CA SER A 145 2.10 -19.12 -4.54
C SER A 145 2.00 -20.63 -4.65
N ILE A 146 1.40 -21.10 -5.74
CA ILE A 146 1.45 -22.52 -6.09
C ILE A 146 2.85 -22.73 -6.67
N SER A 147 3.76 -23.33 -5.91
CA SER A 147 5.00 -23.84 -6.49
C SER A 147 4.61 -24.93 -7.48
N ARG A 148 4.90 -24.69 -8.76
CA ARG A 148 5.17 -25.80 -9.67
C ARG A 148 6.55 -26.34 -9.36
#